data_AF-A0A7D9LBM1-F1
#
_entry.id   AF-A0A7D9LBM1-F1
#
_cell.length_a   1.000
_cell.length_b   1.000
_cell.length_c   1.000
_cell.angle_alpha   90.00
_cell.angle_beta   90.00
_cell.angle_gamma   90.00
#
_symmetry.space_group_name_H-M   'P 1'
#
loop_
_entity.id
_entity.type
_entity.pdbx_description
1 polymer ?
#
loop_
_entity_poly.entity_id
_entity_poly.type
_entity_poly.pdbx_seq_one_letter_code
_entity_poly.pdbx_strand_id
1 'polypeptide(L)'
;MSFLYLFLFACVSLASAGEHFRVCYYTNWSQYRPAPMKYFPENVDASLCTHIIYAFAKIGNGYTLQPYEWNDDKMFVRFAEIKRKNPHLKLLLAVGGWNHENGLGKFSPMVKTAQNRKIFIDSSIAFLRKNGFDGFDLDWEYPAGRGNSPPGDKQRYTALCDELLAAFKKEAAESGKERLLLTAAVPAGHKQIDAGYEVDKIAKSLDWINLMAYDLHGKWDKKTGHHTAMLGSDKLTV
;
A
#
# COMPACT_ATOMS: atom_id res chain seq x y z
N MET A 1 -24.63 3.96 65.99
CA MET A 1 -25.19 3.78 64.64
C MET A 1 -24.08 4.03 63.64
N SER A 2 -23.53 2.95 63.08
CA SER A 2 -22.44 2.98 62.09
C SER A 2 -23.05 3.08 60.69
N PHE A 3 -22.64 4.07 59.89
CA PHE A 3 -22.97 4.13 58.46
C PHE A 3 -21.75 3.71 57.65
N LEU A 4 -21.85 2.54 57.03
CA LEU A 4 -20.87 1.99 56.11
C LEU A 4 -21.22 2.48 54.69
N TYR A 5 -20.41 3.38 54.12
CA TYR A 5 -20.55 3.79 52.72
C TYR A 5 -19.87 2.76 51.81
N LEU A 6 -20.66 1.95 51.12
CA LEU A 6 -20.20 1.03 50.10
C LEU A 6 -20.00 1.81 48.78
N PHE A 7 -18.76 2.11 48.42
CA PHE A 7 -18.43 2.63 47.08
C PHE A 7 -18.47 1.48 46.07
N LEU A 8 -19.49 1.48 45.21
CA LEU A 8 -19.53 0.63 44.03
C LEU A 8 -18.52 1.15 43.01
N PHE A 9 -17.38 0.47 42.86
CA PHE A 9 -16.52 0.65 41.68
C PHE A 9 -17.21 -0.01 40.48
N ALA A 10 -17.92 0.79 39.69
CA ALA A 10 -18.36 0.38 38.37
C ALA A 10 -17.12 0.28 37.48
N CYS A 11 -16.58 -0.93 37.34
CA CYS A 11 -15.58 -1.25 36.33
C CYS A 11 -16.29 -1.20 34.96
N VAL A 12 -16.37 -0.02 34.37
CA VAL A 12 -16.79 0.12 32.98
C VAL A 12 -15.66 -0.46 32.14
N SER A 13 -15.81 -1.72 31.75
CA SER A 13 -15.04 -2.29 30.66
C SER A 13 -15.41 -1.51 29.40
N LEU A 14 -14.68 -0.43 29.12
CA LEU A 14 -14.58 0.12 27.77
C LEU A 14 -14.01 -1.01 26.92
N ALA A 15 -14.89 -1.77 26.28
CA ALA A 15 -14.50 -2.53 25.12
C ALA A 15 -13.88 -1.50 24.17
N SER A 16 -12.56 -1.52 24.04
CA SER A 16 -11.88 -0.81 22.97
C SER A 16 -12.49 -1.35 21.69
N ALA A 17 -13.43 -0.62 21.09
CA ALA A 17 -13.81 -0.86 19.72
C ALA A 17 -12.47 -0.83 18.96
N GLY A 18 -12.03 -1.98 18.44
CA GLY A 18 -10.75 -2.05 17.74
C GLY A 18 -10.74 -0.97 16.68
N GLU A 19 -9.69 -0.13 16.66
CA GLU A 19 -9.53 0.82 15.57
C GLU A 19 -9.46 0.02 14.26
N HIS A 20 -10.48 0.19 13.41
CA HIS A 20 -10.48 -0.42 12.10
C HIS A 20 -9.61 0.43 11.17
N PHE A 21 -8.77 -0.21 10.37
CA PHE A 21 -8.03 0.49 9.32
C PHE A 21 -9.01 1.01 8.25
N ARG A 22 -9.10 2.34 8.15
CA ARG A 22 -9.73 3.05 7.03
C ARG A 22 -8.63 3.54 6.11
N VAL A 23 -8.41 2.84 5.00
CA VAL A 23 -7.31 3.09 4.06
C VAL A 23 -7.87 3.77 2.80
N CYS A 24 -7.27 4.87 2.38
CA CYS A 24 -7.71 5.66 1.24
C CYS A 24 -6.58 5.92 0.26
N TYR A 25 -6.81 5.71 -1.04
CA TYR A 25 -5.83 6.06 -2.07
C TYR A 25 -6.03 7.49 -2.56
N TYR A 26 -4.96 8.29 -2.53
CA TYR A 26 -4.85 9.58 -3.21
C TYR A 26 -4.07 9.40 -4.51
N THR A 27 -4.62 9.83 -5.64
CA THR A 27 -3.99 9.62 -6.96
C THR A 27 -3.36 10.91 -7.48
N ASN A 28 -2.06 10.89 -7.79
CA ASN A 28 -1.34 12.08 -8.26
C ASN A 28 -1.74 12.57 -9.66
N TRP A 29 -2.41 11.75 -10.48
CA TRP A 29 -2.96 12.17 -11.77
C TRP A 29 -4.33 12.86 -11.67
N SER A 30 -5.01 12.83 -10.50
CA SER A 30 -6.30 13.53 -10.36
C SER A 30 -6.17 15.06 -10.45
N GLN A 31 -4.95 15.60 -10.37
CA GLN A 31 -4.64 17.00 -10.66
C GLN A 31 -4.96 17.41 -12.11
N TYR A 32 -5.08 16.46 -13.03
CA TYR A 32 -5.34 16.70 -14.45
C TYR A 32 -6.83 16.66 -14.82
N ARG A 33 -7.71 16.31 -13.88
CA ARG A 33 -9.16 16.31 -14.14
C ARG A 33 -9.65 17.73 -14.48
N PRO A 34 -10.65 17.88 -15.36
CA PRO A 34 -11.28 19.17 -15.63
C PRO A 34 -12.00 19.68 -14.38
N ALA A 35 -12.19 21.00 -14.29
CA ALA A 35 -13.02 21.59 -13.25
C ALA A 35 -14.47 21.09 -13.36
N PRO A 36 -15.19 20.85 -12.25
CA PRO A 36 -14.76 21.06 -10.85
C PRO A 36 -14.05 19.84 -10.22
N MET A 37 -13.78 18.79 -10.98
CA MET A 37 -13.28 17.49 -10.46
C MET A 37 -11.77 17.42 -10.28
N LYS A 38 -11.06 18.54 -10.48
CA LYS A 38 -9.63 18.63 -10.20
C LYS A 38 -9.37 18.42 -8.72
N TYR A 39 -8.49 17.50 -8.39
CA TYR A 39 -8.27 17.06 -7.01
C TYR A 39 -6.80 17.15 -6.63
N PHE A 40 -6.51 17.84 -5.53
CA PHE A 40 -5.20 18.08 -4.95
C PHE A 40 -5.16 17.60 -3.50
N PRO A 41 -3.98 17.52 -2.84
CA PRO A 41 -3.89 17.05 -1.47
C PRO A 41 -4.77 17.84 -0.47
N GLU A 42 -4.98 19.14 -0.71
CA GLU A 42 -5.78 20.00 0.18
C GLU A 42 -7.28 19.66 0.15
N ASN A 43 -7.75 18.98 -0.91
CA ASN A 43 -9.13 18.53 -1.04
C ASN A 43 -9.41 17.27 -0.21
N VAL A 44 -8.39 16.62 0.31
CA VAL A 44 -8.53 15.44 1.18
C VAL A 44 -9.09 15.87 2.53
N ASP A 45 -10.20 15.23 2.93
CA ASP A 45 -10.72 15.32 4.28
C ASP A 45 -9.90 14.38 5.19
N ALA A 46 -9.15 14.99 6.10
CA ALA A 46 -8.23 14.29 6.99
C ALA A 46 -8.93 13.44 8.07
N SER A 47 -10.25 13.54 8.22
CA SER A 47 -11.04 12.79 9.21
C SER A 47 -11.57 11.45 8.70
N LEU A 48 -11.65 11.28 7.38
CA LEU A 48 -12.27 10.12 6.73
C LEU A 48 -11.45 8.83 6.87
N CYS A 49 -10.13 8.96 6.90
CA CYS A 49 -9.20 7.84 6.80
C CYS A 49 -8.30 7.78 8.04
N THR A 50 -7.76 6.60 8.31
CA THR A 50 -6.66 6.40 9.26
C THR A 50 -5.31 6.40 8.55
N HIS A 51 -5.32 5.89 7.32
CA HIS A 51 -4.15 5.74 6.46
C HIS A 51 -4.49 6.30 5.08
N ILE A 52 -3.58 7.08 4.49
CA ILE A 52 -3.72 7.61 3.13
C ILE A 52 -2.51 7.20 2.32
N ILE A 53 -2.75 6.53 1.20
CA ILE A 53 -1.71 5.99 0.33
C ILE A 53 -1.61 6.88 -0.91
N TYR A 54 -0.43 7.47 -1.13
CA TYR A 54 -0.12 8.26 -2.32
C TYR A 54 0.19 7.31 -3.49
N ALA A 55 -0.69 7.28 -4.48
CA ALA A 55 -0.54 6.55 -5.73
C ALA A 55 -0.08 7.51 -6.84
N PHE A 56 1.09 7.33 -7.45
CA PHE A 56 2.13 6.32 -7.18
C PHE A 56 3.53 6.93 -7.31
N ALA A 57 4.52 6.28 -6.71
CA ALA A 57 5.92 6.31 -7.16
C ALA A 57 6.18 5.20 -8.20
N LYS A 58 7.36 5.21 -8.81
CA LYS A 58 7.77 4.22 -9.81
C LYS A 58 9.14 3.62 -9.51
N ILE A 59 9.37 2.41 -10.01
CA ILE A 59 10.72 1.84 -10.13
C ILE A 59 11.37 2.47 -11.36
N GLY A 60 12.39 3.30 -11.12
CA GLY A 60 13.13 4.01 -12.15
C GLY A 60 14.41 3.33 -12.57
N ASN A 61 15.29 4.13 -13.17
CA ASN A 61 16.60 3.67 -13.62
C ASN A 61 17.45 3.16 -12.45
N GLY A 62 18.22 2.12 -12.69
CA GLY A 62 19.06 1.49 -11.66
C GLY A 62 18.26 0.84 -10.52
N TYR A 63 16.97 0.53 -10.73
CA TYR A 63 16.09 -0.07 -9.72
C TYR A 63 15.82 0.82 -8.51
N THR A 64 15.95 2.14 -8.65
CA THR A 64 15.69 3.09 -7.57
C THR A 64 14.22 3.52 -7.52
N LEU A 65 13.71 3.82 -6.33
CA LEU A 65 12.40 4.44 -6.17
C LEU A 65 12.46 5.90 -6.66
N GLN A 66 11.51 6.30 -7.51
CA GLN A 66 11.47 7.62 -8.14
C GLN A 66 10.05 8.21 -8.15
N PRO A 67 9.93 9.55 -8.23
CA PRO A 67 8.64 10.20 -8.43
C PRO A 67 8.04 9.79 -9.78
N TYR A 68 6.72 9.67 -9.86
CA TYR A 68 6.04 9.31 -11.09
C TYR A 68 5.81 10.53 -11.96
N GLU A 69 5.17 11.55 -11.39
CA GLU A 69 4.83 12.83 -12.02
C GLU A 69 5.96 13.85 -11.90
N TRP A 70 6.02 14.77 -12.87
CA TRP A 70 7.04 15.81 -12.96
C TRP A 70 7.04 16.79 -11.77
N ASN A 71 5.93 16.87 -11.03
CA ASN A 71 5.74 17.78 -9.90
C ASN A 71 5.52 17.07 -8.56
N ASP A 72 5.73 15.75 -8.50
CA ASP A 72 5.54 14.96 -7.29
C ASP A 72 6.35 15.51 -6.11
N ASP A 73 7.58 16.00 -6.32
CA ASP A 73 8.38 16.63 -5.25
C ASP A 73 7.65 17.78 -4.55
N LYS A 74 6.83 18.55 -5.28
CA LYS A 74 5.98 19.61 -4.71
C LYS A 74 4.70 19.05 -4.11
N MET A 75 4.14 18.00 -4.70
CA MET A 75 2.92 17.35 -4.21
C MET A 75 3.16 16.59 -2.91
N PHE A 76 4.32 15.98 -2.71
CA PHE A 76 4.65 15.29 -1.45
C PHE A 76 4.67 16.27 -0.27
N VAL A 77 5.24 17.46 -0.45
CA VAL A 77 5.20 18.52 0.57
C VAL A 77 3.76 18.87 0.92
N ARG A 78 2.91 19.11 -0.09
CA ARG A 78 1.49 19.42 0.09
C ARG A 78 0.71 18.26 0.72
N PHE A 79 1.07 17.03 0.40
CA PHE A 79 0.47 15.81 0.94
C PHE A 79 0.83 15.61 2.42
N ALA A 80 2.07 15.88 2.81
CA ALA A 80 2.49 15.83 4.21
C ALA A 80 1.70 16.82 5.10
N GLU A 81 1.34 18.00 4.56
CA GLU A 81 0.56 19.01 5.28
C GLU A 81 -0.85 18.54 5.69
N ILE A 82 -1.38 17.45 5.11
CA ILE A 82 -2.65 16.85 5.53
C ILE A 82 -2.61 16.49 7.02
N LYS A 83 -1.44 16.05 7.53
CA LYS A 83 -1.24 15.74 8.96
C LYS A 83 -1.43 16.94 9.88
N ARG A 84 -1.35 18.18 9.40
CA ARG A 84 -1.64 19.36 10.24
C ARG A 84 -3.11 19.42 10.64
N LYS A 85 -4.00 18.86 9.81
CA LYS A 85 -5.44 18.74 10.12
C LYS A 85 -5.73 17.53 11.00
N ASN A 86 -4.95 16.45 10.87
CA ASN A 86 -5.05 15.25 11.70
C ASN A 86 -3.65 14.63 11.92
N PRO A 87 -2.99 14.91 13.06
CA PRO A 87 -1.65 14.42 13.36
C PRO A 87 -1.55 12.89 13.51
N HIS A 88 -2.68 12.20 13.70
CA HIS A 88 -2.72 10.74 13.85
C HIS A 88 -2.77 10.00 12.50
N LEU A 89 -2.96 10.71 11.38
CA LEU A 89 -2.92 10.09 10.06
C LEU A 89 -1.55 9.47 9.77
N LYS A 90 -1.58 8.28 9.19
CA LYS A 90 -0.41 7.66 8.57
C LYS A 90 -0.46 7.88 7.06
N LEU A 91 0.62 8.41 6.50
CA LEU A 91 0.77 8.69 5.07
C LEU A 91 1.75 7.69 4.48
N LEU A 92 1.30 6.87 3.53
CA LEU A 92 2.13 5.87 2.85
C LEU A 92 2.34 6.27 1.39
N LEU A 93 3.40 5.76 0.78
CA LEU A 93 3.67 5.88 -0.64
C LEU A 93 3.52 4.51 -1.30
N ALA A 94 2.63 4.41 -2.29
CA ALA A 94 2.54 3.21 -3.12
C ALA A 94 3.53 3.27 -4.29
N VAL A 95 4.09 2.13 -4.64
CA VAL A 95 4.90 1.93 -5.86
C VAL A 95 4.21 0.95 -6.78
N GLY A 96 4.10 1.28 -8.06
CA GLY A 96 3.55 0.38 -9.07
C GLY A 96 2.19 0.81 -9.60
N GLY A 97 1.20 -0.06 -9.41
CA GLY A 97 -0.13 0.00 -10.03
C GLY A 97 -0.15 -0.55 -11.47
N TRP A 98 -1.35 -0.80 -11.97
CA TRP A 98 -1.61 -1.47 -13.26
C TRP A 98 -0.71 -1.01 -14.42
N ASN A 99 -0.62 0.31 -14.63
CA ASN A 99 0.11 0.88 -15.77
C ASN A 99 1.64 0.77 -15.64
N HIS A 100 2.18 0.53 -14.44
CA HIS A 100 3.61 0.42 -14.23
C HIS A 100 4.21 -0.82 -14.90
N GLU A 101 3.40 -1.86 -15.04
CA GLU A 101 3.79 -3.12 -15.69
C GLU A 101 3.44 -3.18 -17.18
N ASN A 102 3.03 -2.07 -17.80
CA ASN A 102 2.82 -2.00 -19.26
C ASN A 102 4.15 -2.21 -20.01
N GLY A 103 4.14 -3.11 -21.00
CA GLY A 103 5.34 -3.44 -21.79
C GLY A 103 6.29 -4.38 -21.05
N LEU A 104 7.55 -3.97 -20.90
CA LEU A 104 8.53 -4.67 -20.08
C LEU A 104 8.38 -4.20 -18.63
N GLY A 105 7.76 -5.03 -17.79
CA GLY A 105 7.50 -4.77 -16.38
C GLY A 105 8.77 -4.39 -15.62
N LYS A 106 8.61 -3.58 -14.57
CA LYS A 106 9.74 -3.00 -13.83
C LYS A 106 10.05 -3.76 -12.55
N PHE A 107 9.04 -4.40 -11.96
CA PHE A 107 9.23 -5.21 -10.76
C PHE A 107 10.10 -6.44 -11.03
N SER A 108 9.84 -7.21 -12.10
CA SER A 108 10.56 -8.47 -12.36
C SER A 108 12.10 -8.28 -12.46
N PRO A 109 12.63 -7.32 -13.24
CA PRO A 109 14.06 -7.02 -13.24
C PRO A 109 14.59 -6.54 -11.88
N MET A 110 13.81 -5.76 -11.14
CA MET A 110 14.20 -5.26 -9.81
C MET A 110 14.30 -6.40 -8.78
N VAL A 111 13.37 -7.35 -8.77
CA VAL A 111 13.40 -8.45 -7.78
C VAL A 111 14.34 -9.59 -8.15
N LYS A 112 14.87 -9.59 -9.39
CA LYS A 112 15.65 -10.69 -9.98
C LYS A 112 16.84 -11.14 -9.14
N THR A 113 17.53 -10.21 -8.48
CA THR A 113 18.72 -10.49 -7.67
C THR A 113 18.62 -9.80 -6.31
N ALA A 114 19.28 -10.36 -5.29
CA ALA A 114 19.37 -9.72 -3.98
C ALA A 114 20.02 -8.33 -4.05
N GLN A 115 21.01 -8.14 -4.95
CA GLN A 115 21.64 -6.85 -5.18
C GLN A 115 20.64 -5.80 -5.71
N ASN A 116 19.81 -6.16 -6.69
CA ASN A 116 18.81 -5.25 -7.25
C ASN A 116 17.76 -4.88 -6.22
N ARG A 117 17.27 -5.86 -5.44
CA ARG A 117 16.36 -5.63 -4.32
C ARG A 117 16.98 -4.71 -3.28
N LYS A 118 18.24 -4.93 -2.91
CA LYS A 118 18.95 -4.07 -1.96
C LYS A 118 18.99 -2.61 -2.42
N ILE A 119 19.34 -2.37 -3.69
CA ILE A 119 19.35 -1.01 -4.26
C ILE A 119 17.96 -0.36 -4.14
N PHE A 120 16.92 -1.10 -4.52
CA PHE A 120 15.55 -0.64 -4.41
C PHE A 120 15.15 -0.31 -2.98
N ILE A 121 15.42 -1.22 -2.04
CA ILE A 121 15.12 -1.08 -0.61
C ILE A 121 15.82 0.14 -0.01
N ASP A 122 17.14 0.26 -0.20
CA ASP A 122 17.93 1.37 0.32
C ASP A 122 17.41 2.71 -0.24
N SER A 123 17.12 2.77 -1.54
CA SER A 123 16.58 3.97 -2.17
C SER A 123 15.18 4.31 -1.68
N SER A 124 14.34 3.31 -1.42
CA SER A 124 12.98 3.49 -0.90
C SER A 124 13.00 4.07 0.50
N ILE A 125 13.84 3.54 1.41
CA ILE A 125 14.00 4.08 2.76
C ILE A 125 14.42 5.55 2.72
N ALA A 126 15.46 5.86 1.94
CA ALA A 126 15.95 7.24 1.80
C ALA A 126 14.85 8.18 1.26
N PHE A 127 14.11 7.73 0.25
CA PHE A 127 13.03 8.50 -0.36
C PHE A 127 11.87 8.75 0.60
N LEU A 128 11.40 7.71 1.30
CA LEU A 128 10.28 7.79 2.24
C LEU A 128 10.60 8.73 3.39
N ARG A 129 11.79 8.59 3.99
CA ARG A 129 12.23 9.45 5.10
C ARG A 129 12.42 10.90 4.65
N LYS A 130 12.99 11.13 3.46
CA LYS A 130 13.17 12.49 2.91
C LYS A 130 11.82 13.21 2.73
N ASN A 131 10.79 12.48 2.31
CA ASN A 131 9.49 13.06 1.99
C ASN A 131 8.45 12.92 3.12
N GLY A 132 8.85 12.46 4.31
CA GLY A 132 7.98 12.43 5.49
C GLY A 132 6.88 11.36 5.47
N PHE A 133 7.06 10.28 4.69
CA PHE A 133 6.13 9.15 4.68
C PHE A 133 6.34 8.25 5.91
N ASP A 134 5.25 7.65 6.38
CA ASP A 134 5.21 6.70 7.49
C ASP A 134 5.28 5.24 7.04
N GLY A 135 5.19 4.98 5.74
CA GLY A 135 5.25 3.62 5.23
C GLY A 135 5.20 3.51 3.72
N PHE A 136 5.19 2.26 3.28
CA PHE A 136 5.33 1.85 1.89
C PHE A 136 4.27 0.82 1.52
N ASP A 137 3.68 0.97 0.34
CA ASP A 137 2.68 0.06 -0.20
C ASP A 137 3.19 -0.53 -1.52
N LEU A 138 3.34 -1.85 -1.56
CA LEU A 138 3.74 -2.60 -2.75
C LEU A 138 2.51 -2.91 -3.59
N ASP A 139 2.39 -2.24 -4.73
CA ASP A 139 1.32 -2.48 -5.71
C ASP A 139 1.90 -3.07 -7.01
N TRP A 140 2.47 -4.28 -6.91
CA TRP A 140 2.92 -5.02 -8.08
C TRP A 140 1.74 -5.81 -8.66
N GLU A 141 1.27 -5.37 -9.83
CA GLU A 141 0.20 -6.02 -10.56
C GLU A 141 0.70 -6.77 -11.81
N TYR A 142 1.01 -8.07 -11.78
CA TYR A 142 1.11 -8.98 -10.65
C TYR A 142 2.37 -9.86 -10.79
N PRO A 143 3.03 -10.26 -9.69
CA PRO A 143 4.10 -11.26 -9.74
C PRO A 143 3.61 -12.55 -10.39
N ALA A 144 4.47 -13.15 -11.21
CA ALA A 144 4.20 -14.34 -12.02
C ALA A 144 2.98 -14.23 -12.97
N GLY A 145 2.60 -13.01 -13.38
CA GLY A 145 1.43 -12.80 -14.24
C GLY A 145 1.60 -11.76 -15.34
N ARG A 146 1.92 -10.51 -14.97
CA ARG A 146 1.95 -9.36 -15.89
C ARG A 146 3.37 -8.82 -16.04
N GLY A 147 3.63 -8.02 -17.08
CA GLY A 147 4.93 -7.40 -17.30
C GLY A 147 6.07 -8.38 -17.65
N ASN A 148 5.74 -9.53 -18.24
CA ASN A 148 6.67 -10.66 -18.46
C ASN A 148 7.29 -11.24 -17.18
N SER A 149 6.59 -11.13 -16.04
CA SER A 149 7.01 -11.71 -14.77
C SER A 149 6.96 -13.25 -14.82
N PRO A 150 8.10 -13.97 -14.67
CA PRO A 150 8.13 -15.43 -14.67
C PRO A 150 7.61 -16.05 -13.37
N PRO A 151 7.26 -17.35 -13.34
CA PRO A 151 6.79 -18.03 -12.13
C PRO A 151 7.68 -17.89 -10.90
N GLY A 152 9.01 -17.84 -11.10
CA GLY A 152 9.97 -17.66 -10.00
C GLY A 152 9.90 -16.31 -9.30
N ASP A 153 9.15 -15.35 -9.84
CA ASP A 153 8.91 -14.07 -9.17
C ASP A 153 8.00 -14.21 -7.94
N LYS A 154 7.24 -15.30 -7.82
CA LYS A 154 6.48 -15.62 -6.59
C LYS A 154 7.39 -15.64 -5.36
N GLN A 155 8.48 -16.40 -5.42
CA GLN A 155 9.44 -16.48 -4.31
C GLN A 155 10.27 -15.20 -4.17
N ARG A 156 10.55 -14.50 -5.29
CA ARG A 156 11.30 -13.24 -5.23
C ARG A 156 10.48 -12.10 -4.64
N TYR A 157 9.16 -12.11 -4.82
CA TYR A 157 8.26 -11.18 -4.15
C TYR A 157 8.23 -11.42 -2.64
N THR A 158 8.18 -12.69 -2.21
CA THR A 158 8.37 -13.05 -0.79
C THR A 158 9.69 -12.53 -0.24
N ALA A 159 10.79 -12.78 -0.96
CA ALA A 159 12.11 -12.28 -0.56
C ALA A 159 12.16 -10.75 -0.47
N LEU A 160 11.52 -10.04 -1.39
CA LEU A 160 11.40 -8.58 -1.34
C LEU A 160 10.67 -8.12 -0.07
N CYS A 161 9.53 -8.74 0.28
CA CYS A 161 8.76 -8.39 1.47
C CYS A 161 9.56 -8.60 2.76
N ASP A 162 10.23 -9.76 2.87
CA ASP A 162 11.06 -10.11 4.03
C ASP A 162 12.25 -9.14 4.18
N GLU A 163 12.93 -8.84 3.08
CA GLU A 163 14.08 -7.93 3.06
C GLU A 163 13.67 -6.47 3.35
N LEU A 164 12.52 -6.01 2.85
CA LEU A 164 11.96 -4.70 3.19
C LEU A 164 11.66 -4.59 4.69
N LEU A 165 10.94 -5.57 5.26
CA LEU A 165 10.61 -5.55 6.69
C LEU A 165 11.88 -5.56 7.54
N ALA A 166 12.87 -6.39 7.19
CA ALA A 166 14.15 -6.44 7.89
C ALA A 166 14.89 -5.10 7.83
N ALA A 167 14.96 -4.48 6.64
CA ALA A 167 15.61 -3.19 6.46
C ALA A 167 14.88 -2.05 7.19
N PHE A 168 13.54 -2.04 7.20
CA PHE A 168 12.75 -1.06 7.95
C PHE A 168 12.94 -1.21 9.46
N LYS A 169 12.98 -2.44 9.99
CA LYS A 169 13.30 -2.70 11.41
C LYS A 169 14.69 -2.20 11.77
N LYS A 170 15.68 -2.47 10.91
CA LYS A 170 17.06 -2.02 11.11
C LYS A 170 17.17 -0.50 11.13
N GLU A 171 16.61 0.19 10.12
CA GLU A 171 16.67 1.65 10.05
C GLU A 171 15.94 2.32 11.23
N ALA A 172 14.83 1.75 11.69
CA ALA A 172 14.13 2.24 12.87
C ALA A 172 15.00 2.15 14.13
N ALA A 173 15.68 1.02 14.33
CA ALA A 173 16.58 0.81 15.46
C ALA A 173 17.79 1.76 15.42
N GLU A 174 18.35 2.02 14.24
CA GLU A 174 19.51 2.91 14.06
C GLU A 174 19.16 4.40 14.18
N SER A 175 17.98 4.81 13.69
CA SER A 175 17.57 6.22 13.65
C SER A 175 16.77 6.67 14.88
N GLY A 176 16.23 5.74 15.66
CA GLY A 176 15.28 6.01 16.75
C GLY A 176 13.89 6.45 16.29
N LYS A 177 13.60 6.41 14.97
CA LYS A 177 12.28 6.72 14.41
C LYS A 177 11.36 5.51 14.48
N GLU A 178 10.05 5.77 14.46
CA GLU A 178 9.05 4.71 14.27
C GLU A 178 9.33 3.96 12.95
N ARG A 179 9.23 2.63 13.00
CA ARG A 179 9.41 1.77 11.82
C ARG A 179 8.41 2.15 10.73
N LEU A 180 8.89 2.24 9.49
CA LEU A 180 8.04 2.39 8.33
C LEU A 180 7.05 1.21 8.24
N LEU A 181 5.77 1.51 8.03
CA LEU A 181 4.75 0.51 7.73
C LEU A 181 5.06 -0.14 6.37
N LEU A 182 4.80 -1.43 6.23
CA LEU A 182 4.95 -2.16 4.98
C LEU A 182 3.63 -2.86 4.65
N THR A 183 3.08 -2.53 3.50
CA THR A 183 1.75 -2.98 3.07
C THR A 183 1.81 -3.42 1.62
N ALA A 184 0.78 -4.13 1.15
CA ALA A 184 0.67 -4.49 -0.25
C ALA A 184 -0.77 -4.48 -0.72
N ALA A 185 -0.99 -4.02 -1.95
CA ALA A 185 -2.19 -4.27 -2.71
C ALA A 185 -2.08 -5.63 -3.42
N VAL A 186 -3.06 -6.51 -3.23
CA VAL A 186 -3.04 -7.87 -3.79
C VAL A 186 -4.36 -8.20 -4.50
N PRO A 187 -4.34 -9.06 -5.53
CA PRO A 187 -5.55 -9.40 -6.29
C PRO A 187 -6.51 -10.25 -5.44
N ALA A 188 -7.81 -10.21 -5.80
CA ALA A 188 -8.81 -11.13 -5.26
C ALA A 188 -8.96 -12.43 -6.08
N GLY A 189 -8.43 -12.48 -7.30
CA GLY A 189 -8.52 -13.64 -8.18
C GLY A 189 -7.59 -14.79 -7.79
N HIS A 190 -8.16 -15.99 -7.57
CA HIS A 190 -7.40 -17.18 -7.16
C HIS A 190 -6.25 -17.52 -8.10
N LYS A 191 -6.44 -17.38 -9.41
CA LYS A 191 -5.41 -17.70 -10.40
C LYS A 191 -4.15 -16.85 -10.18
N GLN A 192 -4.30 -15.57 -9.88
CA GLN A 192 -3.20 -14.64 -9.67
C GLN A 192 -2.59 -14.86 -8.28
N ILE A 193 -3.42 -15.11 -7.27
CA ILE A 193 -2.98 -15.45 -5.91
C ILE A 193 -2.07 -16.70 -5.94
N ASP A 194 -2.56 -17.79 -6.53
CA ASP A 194 -1.86 -19.07 -6.58
C ASP A 194 -0.55 -18.98 -7.39
N ALA A 195 -0.55 -18.21 -8.48
CA ALA A 195 0.63 -18.01 -9.32
C ALA A 195 1.69 -17.13 -8.67
N GLY A 196 1.29 -16.03 -8.01
CA GLY A 196 2.17 -14.92 -7.65
C GLY A 196 2.56 -14.81 -6.18
N TYR A 197 1.84 -15.46 -5.26
CA TYR A 197 1.95 -15.14 -3.83
C TYR A 197 2.14 -16.39 -2.96
N GLU A 198 3.14 -16.36 -2.07
CA GLU A 198 3.25 -17.26 -0.92
C GLU A 198 2.54 -16.62 0.27
N VAL A 199 1.21 -16.71 0.28
CA VAL A 199 0.31 -15.94 1.16
C VAL A 199 0.70 -16.07 2.64
N ASP A 200 1.00 -17.28 3.09
CA ASP A 200 1.39 -17.58 4.48
C ASP A 200 2.73 -16.96 4.90
N LYS A 201 3.60 -16.67 3.93
CA LYS A 201 4.91 -16.05 4.16
C LYS A 201 4.80 -14.53 4.12
N ILE A 202 4.21 -13.97 3.06
CA ILE A 202 4.10 -12.51 2.93
C ILE A 202 3.24 -11.89 4.05
N ALA A 203 2.22 -12.60 4.54
CA ALA A 203 1.39 -12.13 5.66
C ALA A 203 2.17 -11.95 6.97
N LYS A 204 3.34 -12.59 7.12
CA LYS A 204 4.23 -12.39 8.28
C LYS A 204 5.12 -11.16 8.16
N SER A 205 5.25 -10.63 6.93
CA SER A 205 6.14 -9.52 6.61
C SER A 205 5.39 -8.20 6.41
N LEU A 206 4.11 -8.27 6.03
CA LEU A 206 3.25 -7.12 5.82
C LEU A 206 2.47 -6.77 7.09
N ASP A 207 2.37 -5.47 7.38
CA ASP A 207 1.54 -4.94 8.47
C ASP A 207 0.05 -5.18 8.20
N TRP A 208 -0.38 -5.04 6.94
CA TRP A 208 -1.67 -5.52 6.43
C TRP A 208 -1.64 -5.67 4.91
N ILE A 209 -2.71 -6.26 4.37
CA ILE A 209 -2.93 -6.48 2.94
C ILE A 209 -4.18 -5.70 2.51
N ASN A 210 -4.04 -4.88 1.47
CA ASN A 210 -5.15 -4.23 0.78
C ASN A 210 -5.67 -5.17 -0.31
N LEU A 211 -6.73 -5.93 -0.01
CA LEU A 211 -7.34 -6.85 -0.98
C LEU A 211 -8.12 -6.06 -2.04
N MET A 212 -7.69 -6.17 -3.30
CA MET A 212 -8.35 -5.51 -4.44
C MET A 212 -9.59 -6.31 -4.88
N ALA A 213 -10.62 -6.32 -4.03
CA ALA A 213 -11.91 -6.97 -4.28
C ALA A 213 -12.84 -6.14 -5.19
N TYR A 214 -12.26 -5.60 -6.27
CA TYR A 214 -12.91 -4.83 -7.30
C TYR A 214 -12.32 -5.22 -8.66
N ASP A 215 -12.88 -4.67 -9.73
CA ASP A 215 -12.56 -5.02 -11.11
C ASP A 215 -12.69 -6.53 -11.37
N LEU A 216 -13.57 -7.21 -10.64
CA LEU A 216 -13.82 -8.64 -10.75
C LEU A 216 -14.37 -9.06 -12.12
N HIS A 217 -15.05 -8.11 -12.76
CA HIS A 217 -15.59 -8.18 -14.11
C HIS A 217 -15.38 -6.84 -14.80
N GLY A 218 -15.23 -6.85 -16.13
CA GLY A 218 -15.00 -5.63 -16.88
C GLY A 218 -15.13 -5.81 -18.39
N LYS A 219 -14.66 -4.81 -19.14
CA LYS A 219 -14.80 -4.76 -20.61
C LYS A 219 -14.14 -5.92 -21.37
N TRP A 220 -13.28 -6.70 -20.71
CA TRP A 220 -12.61 -7.86 -21.26
C TRP A 220 -13.51 -9.11 -21.29
N ASP A 221 -14.63 -9.10 -20.57
CA ASP A 221 -15.58 -10.20 -20.54
C ASP A 221 -16.52 -10.17 -21.75
N LYS A 222 -16.96 -11.36 -22.18
CA LYS A 222 -17.97 -11.50 -23.24
C LYS A 222 -19.41 -11.26 -22.75
N LYS A 223 -19.61 -11.20 -21.44
CA LYS A 223 -20.90 -10.98 -20.77
C LYS A 223 -20.70 -9.99 -19.64
N THR A 224 -21.70 -9.15 -19.39
CA THR A 224 -21.63 -8.19 -18.28
C THR A 224 -21.69 -8.90 -16.93
N GLY A 225 -20.89 -8.41 -15.97
CA GLY A 225 -20.82 -8.89 -14.59
C GLY A 225 -20.56 -7.73 -13.63
N HIS A 226 -20.77 -7.94 -12.33
CA HIS A 226 -20.64 -6.88 -11.33
C HIS A 226 -19.18 -6.72 -10.88
N HIS A 227 -18.60 -5.51 -10.96
CA HIS A 227 -17.15 -5.34 -10.73
C HIS A 227 -16.70 -5.58 -9.27
N THR A 228 -17.62 -5.54 -8.29
CA THR A 228 -17.29 -5.72 -6.85
C THR A 228 -18.43 -6.45 -6.10
N ALA A 229 -18.84 -7.61 -6.63
CA ALA A 229 -19.90 -8.39 -5.98
C ALA A 229 -19.46 -8.90 -4.59
N MET A 230 -20.30 -8.70 -3.57
CA MET A 230 -20.07 -9.26 -2.23
C MET A 230 -20.26 -10.78 -2.18
N LEU A 231 -21.19 -11.29 -2.98
CA LEU A 231 -21.53 -12.70 -3.14
C LEU A 231 -21.69 -12.98 -4.64
N GLY A 232 -21.30 -14.17 -5.10
CA GLY A 232 -21.43 -14.56 -6.50
C GLY A 232 -21.53 -16.08 -6.66
N SER A 233 -22.24 -16.50 -7.70
CA SER A 233 -22.29 -17.90 -8.16
C SER A 233 -21.50 -18.11 -9.46
N ASP A 234 -20.91 -17.05 -9.98
CA ASP A 234 -20.10 -17.01 -11.18
C ASP A 234 -18.60 -17.15 -10.88
N LYS A 235 -17.83 -17.45 -11.92
CA LYS A 235 -16.38 -17.56 -11.80
C LYS A 235 -15.76 -16.18 -12.02
N LEU A 236 -14.88 -15.77 -11.12
CA LEU A 236 -14.05 -14.59 -11.29
C LEU A 236 -13.23 -14.72 -12.58
N THR A 237 -13.18 -13.64 -13.36
CA THR A 237 -12.37 -13.56 -14.58
C THR A 237 -11.02 -12.90 -14.35
N VAL A 238 -10.80 -12.43 -13.12
CA VAL A 238 -9.55 -11.93 -12.58
C VAL A 238 -8.82 -12.96 -11.73
#